data_AF-A0A6B3I7V7-F1
#
_entry.id   AF-A0A6B3I7V7-F1
#
_cell.length_a   1.000
_cell.length_b   1.000
_cell.length_c   1.000
_cell.angle_alpha   90.00
_cell.angle_beta   90.00
_cell.angle_gamma   90.00
#
_symmetry.space_group_name_H-M   'P 1'
#
loop_
_entity.id
_entity.type
_entity.pdbx_description
1 polymer ?
#
loop_
_entity_poly.entity_id
_entity_poly.type
_entity_poly.pdbx_seq_one_letter_code
_entity_poly.pdbx_strand_id
1 'polypeptide(L)'
;FQEKAGIDVLVHGEPERNDMVQYFAEQLTGYLATQHGWVQSYGTRYVRPPVLAGDISRPEPMTVRWTTYAQSLTERPVKGMLTGPVTMLAWSFV
;
A
#
# COMPACT_ATOMS: atom_id res chain seq x y z
N PHE A 1 5.18 -7.68 19.52
CA PHE A 1 6.48 -8.30 19.16
C PHE A 1 7.59 -7.27 19.12
N GLN A 2 7.50 -6.25 18.25
CA GLN A 2 8.57 -5.28 18.00
C GLN A 2 9.08 -4.56 19.27
N GLU A 3 8.18 -4.19 20.18
CA GLU A 3 8.56 -3.59 21.47
C GLU A 3 9.41 -4.52 22.33
N LYS A 4 9.01 -5.79 22.46
CA LYS A 4 9.75 -6.84 23.17
C LYS A 4 11.11 -7.13 22.52
N ALA A 5 11.19 -6.95 21.20
CA ALA A 5 12.42 -7.08 20.43
C ALA A 5 13.34 -5.84 20.52
N GLY A 6 12.91 -4.77 21.21
CA GLY A 6 13.73 -3.57 21.41
C GLY A 6 13.80 -2.63 20.20
N ILE A 7 12.86 -2.70 19.24
CA ILE A 7 12.86 -1.82 18.05
C ILE A 7 12.45 -0.39 18.42
N ASP A 8 13.23 0.62 18.03
CA ASP A 8 12.99 2.02 18.39
C ASP A 8 11.83 2.68 17.63
N VAL A 9 11.68 2.37 16.34
CA VAL A 9 10.62 2.90 15.47
C VAL A 9 9.83 1.74 14.88
N LEU A 10 8.54 1.68 15.19
CA LEU A 10 7.70 0.53 14.87
C LEU A 10 7.02 0.71 13.51
N VAL A 11 6.51 -0.41 12.98
CA VAL A 11 5.60 -0.45 11.82
C VAL A 11 4.34 -1.24 12.16
N HIS A 12 3.22 -0.97 11.49
CA HIS A 12 1.97 -1.70 11.73
C HIS A 12 1.88 -3.05 10.99
N GLY A 13 2.84 -3.33 10.09
CA GLY A 13 2.97 -4.62 9.40
C GLY A 13 2.08 -4.80 8.17
N GLU A 14 1.31 -3.77 7.79
CA GLU A 14 0.48 -3.74 6.56
C GLU A 14 -0.53 -4.90 6.41
N PRO A 15 -1.17 -5.42 7.48
CA PRO A 15 -2.10 -6.56 7.36
C PRO A 15 -3.36 -6.24 6.55
N GLU A 16 -3.69 -4.96 6.36
CA GLU A 16 -4.81 -4.50 5.55
C GLU A 16 -4.53 -4.50 4.04
N ARG A 17 -3.28 -4.71 3.63
CA ARG A 17 -2.84 -4.55 2.24
C ARG A 17 -2.59 -5.90 1.60
N ASN A 18 -3.11 -6.06 0.39
CA ASN A 18 -2.81 -7.22 -0.45
C ASN A 18 -1.50 -7.03 -1.22
N ASP A 19 -1.27 -5.83 -1.74
CA ASP A 19 -0.12 -5.45 -2.55
C ASP A 19 0.17 -3.96 -2.36
N MET A 20 1.45 -3.57 -2.45
CA MET A 20 1.91 -2.21 -2.16
C MET A 20 1.50 -1.17 -3.20
N VAL A 21 1.07 -1.54 -4.41
CA VAL A 21 0.57 -0.63 -5.44
C VAL A 21 -0.94 -0.74 -5.54
N GLN A 22 -1.47 -1.97 -5.58
CA GLN A 22 -2.90 -2.21 -5.74
C GLN A 22 -3.73 -1.56 -4.62
N TYR A 23 -3.26 -1.63 -3.37
CA TYR A 23 -3.96 -1.03 -2.22
C TYR A 23 -4.22 0.47 -2.39
N PHE A 24 -3.26 1.21 -2.96
CA PHE A 24 -3.43 2.65 -3.20
C PHE A 24 -4.23 2.90 -4.47
N ALA A 25 -4.01 2.13 -5.53
CA ALA A 25 -4.72 2.29 -6.80
C ALA A 25 -6.24 2.13 -6.64
N GLU A 26 -6.70 1.20 -5.79
CA GLU A 26 -8.14 0.99 -5.51
C GLU A 26 -8.81 2.18 -4.80
N GLN A 27 -8.03 3.11 -4.24
CA GLN A 27 -8.53 4.28 -3.50
C GLN A 27 -8.27 5.61 -4.25
N LEU A 28 -7.68 5.54 -5.44
CA LEU A 28 -7.37 6.69 -6.27
C LEU A 28 -8.30 6.72 -7.48
N THR A 29 -8.74 7.92 -7.87
CA THR A 29 -9.38 8.11 -9.18
C THR A 29 -8.33 7.95 -10.29
N GLY A 30 -8.78 7.62 -11.50
CA GLY A 30 -7.90 7.41 -12.66
C GLY A 30 -7.28 6.02 -12.76
N TYR A 31 -7.32 5.21 -11.69
CA TYR A 31 -6.91 3.81 -11.71
C TYR A 31 -8.09 2.84 -11.93
N LEU A 32 -7.82 1.73 -12.62
CA LEU A 32 -8.73 0.59 -12.77
C LEU A 32 -8.05 -0.67 -12.24
N ALA A 33 -8.77 -1.44 -11.42
CA ALA A 33 -8.32 -2.75 -10.94
C ALA A 33 -8.85 -3.87 -11.84
N THR A 34 -8.01 -4.85 -12.15
CA THR A 34 -8.44 -6.07 -12.84
C THR A 34 -8.82 -7.13 -11.82
N GLN A 35 -9.71 -8.09 -12.16
CA GLN A 35 -10.00 -9.22 -11.28
C GLN A 35 -9.01 -10.38 -11.49
N HIS A 36 -8.69 -10.69 -12.74
CA HIS A 36 -7.84 -11.83 -13.14
C HIS A 36 -6.60 -11.43 -13.97
N GLY A 37 -6.21 -10.16 -13.97
CA GLY A 37 -5.05 -9.65 -14.72
C GLY A 37 -3.72 -9.98 -14.05
N TRP A 38 -3.46 -11.26 -13.82
CA TRP A 38 -2.25 -11.74 -13.17
C TRP A 38 -1.06 -11.68 -14.12
N VAL A 39 0.05 -11.14 -13.63
CA VAL A 39 1.34 -11.10 -14.32
C VAL A 39 2.37 -11.77 -13.42
N GLN A 40 3.12 -12.72 -13.96
CA GLN A 40 4.20 -13.36 -13.22
C GLN A 40 5.29 -12.33 -12.93
N SER A 41 5.64 -12.17 -11.65
CA SER A 41 6.73 -11.30 -11.23
C SER A 41 8.04 -12.09 -11.20
N TYR A 42 8.10 -13.17 -10.40
CA TYR A 42 9.21 -14.11 -10.38
C TYR A 42 8.80 -15.43 -9.72
N GLY A 43 9.37 -16.56 -10.15
CA GLY A 43 9.05 -17.87 -9.58
C GLY A 43 7.54 -18.17 -9.60
N THR A 44 6.95 -18.45 -8.43
CA THR A 44 5.50 -18.64 -8.28
C THR A 44 4.77 -17.40 -7.74
N ARG A 45 5.44 -16.23 -7.73
CA ARG A 45 4.86 -14.96 -7.29
C ARG A 45 4.29 -14.19 -8.47
N TYR A 46 3.02 -13.82 -8.35
CA TYR A 46 2.28 -13.06 -9.34
C TYR A 46 1.84 -11.75 -8.71
N VAL A 47 1.76 -10.73 -9.55
CA VAL A 47 1.20 -9.42 -9.21
C VAL A 47 -0.02 -9.18 -10.07
N ARG A 48 -0.85 -8.23 -9.66
CA ARG A 48 -2.01 -7.78 -10.41
C ARG A 48 -1.92 -6.27 -10.63
N PRO A 49 -1.10 -5.83 -11.60
CA PRO A 49 -0.87 -4.42 -11.83
C PRO A 49 -2.19 -3.70 -12.13
N PRO A 50 -2.47 -2.55 -11.49
CA PRO A 50 -3.60 -1.73 -11.87
C PRO A 50 -3.33 -1.03 -13.22
N VAL A 51 -4.39 -0.55 -13.86
CA VAL A 51 -4.31 0.19 -15.12
C VAL A 51 -4.54 1.67 -14.85
N LEU A 52 -3.61 2.54 -15.26
CA LEU A 52 -3.76 3.98 -15.22
C LEU A 52 -4.54 4.41 -16.46
N ALA A 53 -5.79 4.80 -16.28
CA ALA A 53 -6.75 5.08 -17.37
C ALA A 53 -7.16 6.55 -17.47
N GLY A 54 -6.67 7.43 -16.59
CA GLY A 54 -6.97 8.86 -16.62
C GLY A 54 -6.24 9.63 -15.52
N ASP A 55 -6.58 10.91 -15.40
CA ASP A 55 -5.99 11.81 -14.41
C ASP A 55 -6.23 11.31 -12.98
N ILE A 56 -5.17 11.36 -12.17
CA ILE A 56 -5.17 10.81 -10.81
C ILE A 56 -5.48 11.90 -9.80
N SER A 57 -6.43 11.61 -8.90
CA SER A 57 -6.67 12.38 -7.69
C SER A 57 -7.02 11.48 -6.50
N ARG A 58 -6.73 11.95 -5.29
CA ARG A 58 -6.99 11.25 -4.03
C ARG A 58 -8.21 11.87 -3.32
N PRO A 59 -9.40 11.26 -3.42
CA PRO A 59 -10.61 11.83 -2.82
C PRO A 59 -10.61 11.76 -1.30
N GLU A 60 -10.09 10.67 -0.72
CA GLU A 60 -10.20 10.39 0.72
C GLU A 60 -8.85 9.96 1.35
N PRO A 61 -8.68 10.07 2.69
CA PRO A 61 -7.52 9.53 3.39
C PRO A 61 -7.43 8.01 3.26
N MET A 62 -6.27 7.50 2.83
CA MET A 62 -6.10 6.07 2.55
C MET A 62 -5.58 5.25 3.75
N THR A 63 -4.51 5.73 4.41
CA THR A 63 -3.79 4.94 5.44
C THR A 63 -3.95 5.50 6.85
N VAL A 64 -4.54 6.68 7.00
CA VAL A 64 -4.60 7.43 8.27
C VAL A 64 -5.24 6.60 9.37
N ARG A 65 -6.40 5.98 9.10
CA ARG A 65 -7.10 5.13 10.07
C ARG A 65 -6.19 4.06 10.69
N TRP A 66 -5.42 3.36 9.86
CA TRP A 66 -4.58 2.24 10.28
C TRP A 66 -3.35 2.71 11.05
N THR A 67 -2.66 3.73 10.54
CA THR A 67 -1.49 4.29 11.21
C THR A 67 -1.87 4.93 12.54
N THR A 68 -2.99 5.65 12.62
CA THR A 68 -3.48 6.24 13.88
C THR A 68 -3.84 5.16 14.90
N TYR A 69 -4.54 4.10 14.49
CA TYR A 69 -4.84 2.99 15.38
C TYR A 69 -3.56 2.32 15.90
N ALA A 70 -2.61 1.99 15.01
CA ALA A 70 -1.35 1.38 15.41
C ALA A 70 -0.52 2.27 16.37
N GLN A 71 -0.45 3.58 16.10
CA GLN A 71 0.21 4.54 16.98
C GLN A 71 -0.47 4.63 18.34
N SER A 72 -1.80 4.45 18.43
CA SER A 72 -2.52 4.50 19.71
C SER A 72 -2.20 3.34 20.67
N LEU A 73 -1.60 2.26 20.15
CA LEU A 73 -1.28 1.05 20.92
C LEU A 73 0.13 1.07 21.54
N THR A 74 0.92 2.12 21.31
CA THR A 74 2.30 2.23 21.80
C THR A 74 2.71 3.69 22.00
N GLU A 75 3.63 3.95 22.91
CA GLU A 75 4.28 5.26 23.05
C GLU A 75 5.45 5.44 22.07
N ARG A 76 5.93 4.36 21.45
CA ARG A 76 7.00 4.43 20.45
C ARG A 76 6.47 4.99 19.13
N PRO A 77 7.28 5.74 18.36
CA PRO A 77 6.86 6.25 17.07
C PRO A 77 6.57 5.10 16.09
N VAL A 78 5.40 5.15 15.44
CA VAL A 78 4.98 4.22 14.40
C VAL A 78 5.09 4.90 13.04
N LYS A 79 5.82 4.28 12.12
CA LYS A 79 6.02 4.80 10.76
C LYS A 79 4.74 4.62 9.92
N GLY A 80 4.27 5.71 9.32
CA GLY A 80 3.27 5.66 8.26
C GLY A 80 3.86 5.12 6.96
N MET A 81 3.11 4.25 6.27
CA MET A 81 3.58 3.56 5.07
C MET A 81 2.84 4.06 3.83
N LEU A 82 3.58 4.52 2.82
CA LEU A 82 3.07 4.96 1.52
C LEU A 82 3.94 4.41 0.40
N THR A 83 3.36 4.21 -0.78
CA THR A 83 4.10 3.91 -2.00
C THR A 83 4.30 5.18 -2.81
N GLY A 84 5.55 5.47 -3.17
CA GLY A 84 5.89 6.69 -3.91
C GLY A 84 5.30 6.72 -5.32
N PRO A 85 5.07 7.92 -5.90
CA PRO A 85 4.37 8.07 -7.18
C PRO A 85 5.10 7.40 -8.36
N VAL A 86 6.44 7.39 -8.36
CA VAL A 86 7.22 6.72 -9.42
C VAL A 86 7.03 5.21 -9.38
N THR A 87 6.96 4.60 -8.19
CA THR A 87 6.67 3.17 -8.04
C THR A 87 5.22 2.87 -8.45
N MET A 88 4.26 3.72 -8.04
CA MET A 88 2.87 3.60 -8.47
C MET A 88 2.76 3.60 -10.00
N LEU A 89 3.50 4.46 -10.69
CA LEU A 89 3.56 4.51 -12.15
C LEU A 89 4.22 3.27 -12.75
N ALA A 90 5.44 2.94 -12.30
CA ALA A 90 6.25 1.88 -12.91
C ALA A 90 5.65 0.48 -12.78
N TRP A 91 4.80 0.26 -11.77
CA TRP A 91 4.17 -1.02 -11.47
C TRP A 91 2.68 -1.04 -11.83
N SER A 92 2.27 -0.14 -12.72
CA SER A 92 0.96 -0.12 -13.35
C SER A 92 1.09 -0.30 -14.85
N PHE A 93 0.02 -0.73 -15.51
CA PHE A 93 -0.09 -0.56 -16.96
C PHE A 93 -0.52 0.88 -17.25
N VAL A 94 0.22 1.55 -18.12
CA VAL A 94 0.00 2.95 -18.54
C VAL A 94 -0.50 3.03 -19.97
#